data_AF-A0A146K7N0-F1
#
_entry.id   AF-A0A146K7N0-F1
#
_cell.length_a   1.000
_cell.length_b   1.000
_cell.length_c   1.000
_cell.angle_alpha   90.00
_cell.angle_beta   90.00
_cell.angle_gamma   90.00
#
_symmetry.space_group_name_H-M   'P 1'
#
loop_
_entity.id
_entity.type
_entity.pdbx_description
1 polymer ?
#
loop_
_entity_poly.entity_id
_entity_poly.type
_entity_poly.pdbx_seq_one_letter_code
_entity_poly.pdbx_strand_id
1 'polypeptide(L)'
;FDACLDGNILKIKQMYSQCVGTRDNRKSQGRICKGFTGLLYAVVSNHADVAMLLYQEELGYVTDTEVFLELSIPGSVYPIPLGTTALALAVYRNRFDVFHRIYEVIVDDDRFNGILCVVDVNKDSLLNVIIFSGSQEAYDQLINCGRAIVDIGCQAKTTVGPLTNSILLERLPFVLYLMGCCKDLQISSVFQGDFQKNTKKIQAWQKEETKDFKSKQQIIQLINDFQQQKYPRAPAWLLREMGQADLFDFNERKPVKQRAKQHGEQIQVLNVKLQVTNAPREIDIEEVIRVSKSQRINTEEKISSNNSRDLNVVDLDDVTEPLQPAKQTPKKIIINKTKSVNSSQILKQVEPKFDDEDKIDL
;
A
#
# COMPACT_ATOMS: atom_id res chain seq x y z
N PHE A 1 -16.52 8.47 -2.15
CA PHE A 1 -15.83 8.37 -0.86
C PHE A 1 -16.69 7.69 0.20
N ASP A 2 -17.85 8.22 0.57
CA ASP A 2 -18.71 7.60 1.61
C ASP A 2 -19.13 6.16 1.23
N ALA A 3 -19.51 5.94 -0.04
CA ALA A 3 -19.77 4.58 -0.53
C ALA A 3 -18.55 3.63 -0.39
N CYS A 4 -17.31 4.15 -0.48
CA CYS A 4 -16.09 3.37 -0.28
C CYS A 4 -15.82 3.11 1.21
N LEU A 5 -16.18 4.04 2.11
CA LEU A 5 -16.15 3.85 3.57
C LEU A 5 -17.18 2.81 4.03
N ASP A 6 -18.34 2.75 3.37
CA ASP A 6 -19.46 1.89 3.74
C ASP A 6 -19.46 0.55 2.98
N GLY A 7 -18.56 0.35 2.02
CA GLY A 7 -18.48 -0.88 1.23
C GLY A 7 -19.60 -1.04 0.19
N ASN A 8 -20.31 0.04 -0.16
CA ASN A 8 -21.42 0.00 -1.11
C ASN A 8 -20.92 -0.06 -2.56
N ILE A 9 -20.50 -1.26 -2.99
CA ILE A 9 -19.92 -1.50 -4.31
C ILE A 9 -20.85 -1.13 -5.47
N LEU A 10 -22.18 -1.26 -5.30
CA LEU A 10 -23.15 -0.90 -6.33
C LEU A 10 -23.15 0.61 -6.61
N LYS A 11 -23.16 1.43 -5.54
CA LYS A 11 -23.08 2.88 -5.67
C LYS A 11 -21.75 3.32 -6.26
N ILE A 12 -20.65 2.64 -5.90
CA ILE A 12 -19.33 2.91 -6.47
C ILE A 12 -19.33 2.63 -7.97
N LYS A 13 -19.87 1.49 -8.42
CA LYS A 13 -19.99 1.16 -9.86
C LYS A 13 -20.80 2.21 -10.63
N GLN A 14 -21.90 2.70 -10.05
CA GLN A 14 -22.71 3.77 -10.67
C GLN A 14 -21.94 5.09 -10.85
N MET A 15 -21.02 5.40 -9.92
CA MET A 15 -20.27 6.65 -9.91
C MET A 15 -18.83 6.52 -10.45
N TYR A 16 -18.43 5.31 -10.83
CA TYR A 16 -17.03 4.95 -11.08
C TYR A 16 -16.39 5.85 -12.13
N SER A 17 -17.01 5.97 -13.31
CA SER A 17 -16.51 6.75 -14.44
C SER A 17 -16.40 8.26 -14.15
N GLN A 18 -17.12 8.77 -13.15
CA GLN A 18 -17.12 10.18 -12.80
C GLN A 18 -16.14 10.52 -11.67
N CYS A 19 -15.84 9.55 -10.79
CA CYS A 19 -15.16 9.82 -9.53
C CYS A 19 -13.85 9.06 -9.34
N VAL A 20 -13.53 8.06 -10.15
CA VAL A 20 -12.30 7.27 -10.00
C VAL A 20 -11.06 8.18 -10.12
N GLY A 21 -10.05 7.95 -9.28
CA GLY A 21 -8.81 8.72 -9.26
C GLY A 21 -8.93 10.13 -8.65
N THR A 22 -10.12 10.53 -8.20
CA THR A 22 -10.33 11.79 -7.48
C THR A 22 -9.91 11.67 -6.01
N ARG A 23 -9.55 12.80 -5.39
CA ARG A 23 -9.21 12.90 -3.97
C ARG A 23 -10.30 13.62 -3.18
N ASP A 24 -10.50 13.20 -1.95
CA ASP A 24 -11.47 13.81 -1.04
C ASP A 24 -10.98 15.17 -0.56
N ASN A 25 -11.67 16.23 -0.95
CA ASN A 25 -11.32 17.61 -0.60
C ASN A 25 -12.03 18.11 0.67
N ARG A 26 -12.87 17.28 1.30
CA ARG A 26 -13.54 17.62 2.56
C ARG A 26 -12.49 17.83 3.66
N LYS A 27 -12.82 18.68 4.64
CA LYS A 27 -11.96 18.87 5.81
C LYS A 27 -11.87 17.55 6.59
N SER A 28 -10.67 17.16 7.00
CA SER A 28 -10.49 15.94 7.80
C SER A 28 -11.29 16.04 9.10
N GLN A 29 -12.18 15.06 9.32
CA GLN A 29 -13.05 14.99 10.50
C GLN A 29 -13.57 13.56 10.67
N GLY A 30 -13.30 12.95 11.83
CA GLY A 30 -13.66 11.57 12.13
C GLY A 30 -13.08 10.60 11.08
N ARG A 31 -13.95 9.90 10.36
CA ARG A 31 -13.57 8.95 9.28
C ARG A 31 -13.17 9.63 7.97
N ILE A 32 -13.36 10.95 7.84
CA ILE A 32 -13.02 11.71 6.62
C ILE A 32 -11.56 12.16 6.71
N CYS A 33 -10.78 11.82 5.68
CA CYS A 33 -9.38 12.16 5.55
C CYS A 33 -9.17 12.93 4.25
N LYS A 34 -8.85 14.23 4.36
CA LYS A 34 -8.53 15.05 3.18
C LYS A 34 -7.38 14.41 2.40
N GLY A 35 -7.49 14.39 1.08
CA GLY A 35 -6.48 13.87 0.17
C GLY A 35 -6.61 12.36 -0.10
N PHE A 36 -7.46 11.63 0.63
CA PHE A 36 -7.67 10.20 0.37
C PHE A 36 -8.42 9.97 -0.94
N THR A 37 -8.03 8.93 -1.67
CA THR A 37 -8.79 8.40 -2.81
C THR A 37 -9.83 7.38 -2.33
N GLY A 38 -10.66 6.86 -3.24
CA GLY A 38 -11.62 5.80 -2.92
C GLY A 38 -10.94 4.53 -2.40
N LEU A 39 -9.81 4.15 -3.00
CA LEU A 39 -9.00 2.99 -2.63
C LEU A 39 -8.46 3.11 -1.20
N LEU A 40 -7.89 4.26 -0.83
CA LEU A 40 -7.37 4.46 0.53
C LEU A 40 -8.47 4.32 1.60
N TYR A 41 -9.68 4.83 1.32
CA TYR A 41 -10.83 4.62 2.21
C TYR A 41 -11.30 3.17 2.28
N ALA A 42 -11.31 2.47 1.15
CA ALA A 42 -11.67 1.05 1.09
C ALA A 42 -10.67 0.20 1.90
N VAL A 43 -9.38 0.51 1.81
CA VAL A 43 -8.33 -0.12 2.61
C VAL A 43 -8.57 0.10 4.10
N VAL A 44 -8.71 1.35 4.56
CA VAL A 44 -8.90 1.64 6.00
C VAL A 44 -10.14 0.93 6.57
N SER A 45 -11.19 0.83 5.76
CA SER A 45 -12.48 0.22 6.13
C SER A 45 -12.55 -1.29 5.89
N ASN A 46 -11.46 -1.93 5.45
CA ASN A 46 -11.36 -3.37 5.15
C ASN A 46 -12.32 -3.88 4.07
N HIS A 47 -12.71 -3.04 3.10
CA HIS A 47 -13.63 -3.42 2.03
C HIS A 47 -12.86 -3.98 0.83
N ALA A 48 -12.43 -5.23 0.94
CA ALA A 48 -11.54 -5.86 -0.04
C ALA A 48 -12.12 -5.86 -1.47
N ASP A 49 -13.42 -6.12 -1.65
CA ASP A 49 -14.04 -6.12 -2.99
C ASP A 49 -14.06 -4.72 -3.62
N VAL A 50 -14.24 -3.68 -2.80
CA VAL A 50 -14.17 -2.29 -3.26
C VAL A 50 -12.73 -1.91 -3.59
N ALA A 51 -11.76 -2.32 -2.77
CA ALA A 51 -10.35 -2.10 -3.05
C ALA A 51 -9.94 -2.76 -4.37
N MET A 52 -10.39 -4.00 -4.63
CA MET A 52 -10.15 -4.70 -5.89
C MET A 52 -10.89 -4.10 -7.10
N LEU A 53 -11.98 -3.35 -6.89
CA LEU A 53 -12.60 -2.59 -7.98
C LEU A 53 -11.79 -1.34 -8.36
N LEU A 54 -11.11 -0.72 -7.38
CA LEU A 54 -10.44 0.56 -7.54
C LEU A 54 -8.92 0.43 -7.80
N TYR A 55 -8.31 -0.72 -7.52
CA TYR A 55 -6.84 -0.84 -7.54
C TYR A 55 -6.21 -0.46 -8.89
N GLN A 56 -6.81 -0.85 -10.02
CA GLN A 56 -6.20 -0.63 -11.34
C GLN A 56 -5.94 0.85 -11.61
N GLU A 57 -6.86 1.71 -11.18
CA GLU A 57 -6.83 3.15 -11.45
C GLU A 57 -6.14 3.92 -10.32
N GLU A 58 -6.24 3.44 -9.07
CA GLU A 58 -5.85 4.22 -7.90
C GLU A 58 -4.62 3.68 -7.14
N LEU A 59 -4.06 2.53 -7.50
CA LEU A 59 -2.98 1.91 -6.72
C LEU A 59 -1.69 2.76 -6.67
N GLY A 60 -1.43 3.55 -7.72
CA GLY A 60 -0.28 4.46 -7.78
C GLY A 60 -0.41 5.70 -6.88
N TYR A 61 -1.56 5.92 -6.26
CA TYR A 61 -1.77 7.07 -5.38
C TYR A 61 -1.21 6.79 -3.99
N VAL A 62 -0.55 7.80 -3.44
CA VAL A 62 -0.08 7.85 -2.06
C VAL A 62 -0.79 8.95 -1.28
N THR A 63 -0.74 8.90 0.04
CA THR A 63 -1.15 10.03 0.88
C THR A 63 -0.32 11.27 0.49
N ASP A 64 -1.00 12.39 0.28
CA ASP A 64 -0.41 13.68 -0.11
C ASP A 64 -0.32 14.67 1.07
N THR A 65 -0.83 14.28 2.23
CA THR A 65 -0.61 14.91 3.53
C THR A 65 -0.42 13.85 4.61
N GLU A 66 0.16 14.21 5.75
CA GLU A 66 0.09 13.39 6.96
C GLU A 66 -1.38 13.31 7.43
N VAL A 67 -1.84 12.11 7.78
CA VAL A 67 -3.23 11.85 8.17
C VAL A 67 -3.27 11.19 9.53
N PHE A 68 -4.13 11.69 10.42
CA PHE A 68 -4.34 11.08 11.74
C PHE A 68 -5.58 10.20 11.68
N LEU A 69 -5.40 8.90 11.84
CA LEU A 69 -6.52 7.95 11.83
C LEU A 69 -6.93 7.59 13.25
N GLU A 70 -8.21 7.72 13.57
CA GLU A 70 -8.76 7.24 14.83
C GLU A 70 -8.63 5.72 14.93
N LEU A 71 -8.13 5.24 16.07
CA LEU A 71 -8.08 3.82 16.42
C LEU A 71 -9.41 3.41 17.07
N SER A 72 -9.60 2.10 17.26
CA SER A 72 -10.79 1.57 17.95
C SER A 72 -10.88 2.02 19.42
N ILE A 73 -9.78 2.49 19.99
CA ILE A 73 -9.73 3.06 21.34
C ILE A 73 -10.15 4.54 21.23
N PRO A 74 -11.25 4.97 21.88
CA PRO A 74 -11.71 6.35 21.81
C PRO A 74 -10.62 7.35 22.18
N GLY A 75 -10.45 8.40 21.36
CA GLY A 75 -9.45 9.45 21.58
C GLY A 75 -8.02 9.08 21.17
N SER A 76 -7.77 7.81 20.80
CA SER A 76 -6.48 7.40 20.27
C SER A 76 -6.42 7.66 18.76
N VAL A 77 -5.38 8.37 18.33
CA VAL A 77 -5.09 8.63 16.92
C VAL A 77 -3.73 8.05 16.55
N TYR A 78 -3.63 7.54 15.33
CA TYR A 78 -2.40 7.01 14.77
C TYR A 78 -1.98 7.85 13.57
N PRO A 79 -0.77 8.45 13.59
CA PRO A 79 -0.28 9.23 12.46
C PRO A 79 0.11 8.31 11.30
N ILE A 80 -0.43 8.59 10.12
CA ILE A 80 -0.08 7.98 8.85
C ILE A 80 0.82 8.96 8.09
N PRO A 81 2.09 8.59 7.85
CA PRO A 81 3.03 9.46 7.16
C PRO A 81 2.56 9.84 5.75
N LEU A 82 2.97 11.03 5.31
CA LEU A 82 2.89 11.43 3.91
C LEU A 82 3.62 10.42 3.02
N GLY A 83 3.09 10.10 1.84
CA GLY A 83 3.69 9.15 0.91
C GLY A 83 3.33 7.68 1.19
N THR A 84 2.43 7.41 2.13
CA THR A 84 1.96 6.05 2.43
C THR A 84 1.13 5.51 1.27
N THR A 85 1.50 4.32 0.76
CA THR A 85 0.76 3.58 -0.28
C THR A 85 -0.46 2.84 0.29
N ALA A 86 -1.36 2.38 -0.58
CA ALA A 86 -2.49 1.54 -0.17
C ALA A 86 -2.06 0.27 0.59
N LEU A 87 -0.95 -0.37 0.18
CA LEU A 87 -0.42 -1.56 0.88
C LEU A 87 0.14 -1.21 2.26
N ALA A 88 0.95 -0.15 2.38
CA ALA A 88 1.47 0.27 3.68
C ALA A 88 0.34 0.69 4.62
N LEU A 89 -0.69 1.36 4.10
CA LEU A 89 -1.88 1.73 4.86
C LEU A 89 -2.65 0.50 5.37
N ALA A 90 -2.73 -0.57 4.56
CA ALA A 90 -3.33 -1.83 4.98
C ALA A 90 -2.57 -2.44 6.17
N VAL A 91 -1.24 -2.40 6.14
CA VAL A 91 -0.39 -2.88 7.24
C VAL A 91 -0.59 -2.04 8.51
N TYR A 92 -0.55 -0.70 8.40
CA TYR A 92 -0.79 0.20 9.54
C TYR A 92 -2.15 -0.03 10.21
N ARG A 93 -3.16 -0.45 9.44
CA ARG A 93 -4.53 -0.68 9.92
C ARG A 93 -4.86 -2.15 10.20
N ASN A 94 -3.87 -3.05 10.13
CA ASN A 94 -4.07 -4.49 10.29
C ASN A 94 -5.19 -5.03 9.38
N ARG A 95 -5.20 -4.59 8.11
CA ARG A 95 -6.18 -4.95 7.08
C ARG A 95 -5.58 -5.94 6.11
N PHE A 96 -5.11 -7.07 6.65
CA PHE A 96 -4.34 -8.04 5.88
C PHE A 96 -5.14 -8.77 4.79
N ASP A 97 -6.47 -8.83 4.90
CA ASP A 97 -7.33 -9.33 3.82
C ASP A 97 -7.21 -8.46 2.56
N VAL A 98 -7.28 -7.14 2.73
CA VAL A 98 -7.12 -6.19 1.61
C VAL A 98 -5.67 -6.21 1.11
N PHE A 99 -4.70 -6.22 2.02
CA PHE A 99 -3.28 -6.32 1.69
C PHE A 99 -3.02 -7.53 0.79
N HIS A 100 -3.48 -8.71 1.19
CA HIS A 100 -3.28 -9.96 0.47
C HIS A 100 -3.81 -9.89 -0.95
N ARG A 101 -5.07 -9.48 -1.15
CA ARG A 101 -5.68 -9.45 -2.48
C ARG A 101 -4.99 -8.45 -3.41
N ILE A 102 -4.59 -7.29 -2.89
CA ILE A 102 -3.84 -6.31 -3.68
C ILE A 102 -2.44 -6.85 -4.01
N TYR A 103 -1.75 -7.41 -3.01
CA TYR A 103 -0.38 -7.91 -3.16
C TYR A 103 -0.28 -9.07 -4.15
N GLU A 104 -1.21 -10.04 -4.10
CA GLU A 104 -1.28 -11.16 -5.05
C GLU A 104 -1.31 -10.67 -6.51
N VAL A 105 -2.11 -9.63 -6.78
CA VAL A 105 -2.24 -9.09 -8.13
C VAL A 105 -0.99 -8.31 -8.55
N ILE A 106 -0.36 -7.58 -7.63
CA ILE A 106 0.85 -6.80 -7.93
C ILE A 106 2.04 -7.69 -8.25
N VAL A 107 2.24 -8.76 -7.48
CA VAL A 107 3.41 -9.65 -7.68
C VAL A 107 3.37 -10.38 -9.02
N ASP A 108 2.19 -10.56 -9.60
CA ASP A 108 2.02 -11.18 -10.91
C ASP A 108 1.98 -10.13 -12.06
N ASP A 109 2.09 -8.83 -11.77
CA ASP A 109 2.00 -7.75 -12.75
C ASP A 109 3.14 -6.73 -12.62
N ASP A 110 4.12 -6.86 -13.52
CA ASP A 110 5.33 -6.04 -13.53
C ASP A 110 5.08 -4.53 -13.59
N ARG A 111 3.92 -4.09 -14.07
CA ARG A 111 3.55 -2.67 -14.14
C ARG A 111 3.49 -2.02 -12.76
N PHE A 112 3.21 -2.82 -11.72
CA PHE A 112 3.03 -2.34 -10.36
C PHE A 112 4.23 -2.60 -9.44
N ASN A 113 5.31 -3.24 -9.92
CA ASN A 113 6.51 -3.51 -9.13
C ASN A 113 7.10 -2.23 -8.50
N GLY A 114 7.06 -1.10 -9.23
CA GLY A 114 7.55 0.18 -8.73
C GLY A 114 6.81 0.68 -7.47
N ILE A 115 5.55 0.28 -7.26
CA ILE A 115 4.74 0.70 -6.11
C ILE A 115 5.25 0.06 -4.82
N LEU A 116 5.74 -1.17 -4.89
CA LEU A 116 6.30 -1.86 -3.73
C LEU A 116 7.58 -1.19 -3.22
N CYS A 117 8.34 -0.54 -4.12
CA CYS A 117 9.57 0.20 -3.79
C CYS A 117 9.33 1.64 -3.30
N VAL A 118 8.09 2.11 -3.27
CA VAL A 118 7.77 3.45 -2.76
C VAL A 118 8.08 3.52 -1.27
N VAL A 119 8.76 4.59 -0.88
CA VAL A 119 9.00 4.94 0.52
C VAL A 119 8.22 6.19 0.88
N ASP A 120 7.76 6.25 2.13
CA ASP A 120 7.06 7.42 2.66
C ASP A 120 8.03 8.60 2.94
N VAL A 121 7.50 9.65 3.57
CA VAL A 121 8.29 10.83 3.97
C VAL A 121 9.40 10.51 4.97
N ASN A 122 9.20 9.49 5.81
CA ASN A 122 10.18 8.99 6.78
C ASN A 122 11.25 8.10 6.15
N LYS A 123 11.12 7.81 4.85
CA LYS A 123 11.94 6.86 4.10
C LYS A 123 11.73 5.43 4.57
N ASP A 124 10.52 5.09 4.98
CA ASP A 124 10.15 3.74 5.32
C ASP A 124 9.56 3.02 4.13
N SER A 125 10.13 1.85 3.82
CA SER A 125 9.63 0.92 2.81
C SER A 125 8.45 0.12 3.34
N LEU A 126 7.72 -0.55 2.45
CA LEU A 126 6.66 -1.48 2.87
C LEU A 126 7.16 -2.54 3.86
N LEU A 127 8.38 -3.05 3.66
CA LEU A 127 8.99 -4.00 4.59
C LEU A 127 9.26 -3.39 5.97
N ASN A 128 9.73 -2.13 6.04
CA ASN A 128 9.86 -1.42 7.31
C ASN A 128 8.50 -1.28 8.00
N VAL A 129 7.44 -0.91 7.26
CA VAL A 129 6.08 -0.78 7.82
C VAL A 129 5.57 -2.09 8.40
N ILE A 130 5.82 -3.22 7.73
CA ILE A 130 5.52 -4.57 8.23
C ILE A 130 6.26 -4.85 9.56
N ILE A 131 7.54 -4.48 9.65
CA ILE A 131 8.35 -4.66 10.87
C ILE A 131 7.87 -3.75 12.01
N PHE A 132 7.50 -2.51 11.71
CA PHE A 132 6.97 -1.57 12.72
C PHE A 132 5.66 -2.06 13.33
N SER A 133 4.76 -2.62 12.51
CA SER A 133 3.54 -3.25 13.00
C SER A 133 3.85 -4.29 14.07
N GLY A 134 4.82 -5.18 13.80
CA GLY A 134 5.31 -6.17 14.74
C GLY A 134 4.25 -7.18 15.21
N SER A 135 3.07 -7.21 14.58
CA SER A 135 2.03 -8.18 14.87
C SER A 135 2.38 -9.55 14.29
N GLN A 136 1.76 -10.61 14.83
CA GLN A 136 1.92 -11.96 14.30
C GLN A 136 1.42 -12.04 12.85
N GLU A 137 0.34 -11.35 12.52
CA GLU A 137 -0.21 -11.32 11.17
C GLU A 137 0.75 -10.63 10.20
N ALA A 138 1.41 -9.53 10.61
CA ALA A 138 2.44 -8.87 9.82
C ALA A 138 3.64 -9.79 9.55
N TYR A 139 4.02 -10.60 10.55
CA TYR A 139 5.06 -11.62 10.38
C TYR A 139 4.62 -12.73 9.43
N ASP A 140 3.39 -13.22 9.56
CA ASP A 140 2.80 -14.19 8.64
C ASP A 140 2.77 -13.64 7.21
N GLN A 141 2.48 -12.34 7.03
CA GLN A 141 2.58 -11.67 5.72
C GLN A 141 3.99 -11.72 5.15
N LEU A 142 5.00 -11.36 5.94
CA LEU A 142 6.39 -11.38 5.52
C LEU A 142 6.79 -12.77 5.00
N ILE A 143 6.38 -13.83 5.71
CA ILE A 143 6.63 -15.22 5.28
C ILE A 143 5.87 -15.54 3.99
N ASN A 144 4.60 -15.18 3.91
CA ASN A 144 3.73 -15.49 2.78
C ASN A 144 4.14 -14.79 1.48
N CYS A 145 4.60 -13.53 1.59
CA CYS A 145 5.11 -12.73 0.48
C CYS A 145 6.49 -13.23 0.00
N GLY A 146 7.26 -13.88 0.88
CA GLY A 146 8.52 -14.55 0.53
C GLY A 146 9.58 -13.60 -0.01
N ARG A 147 10.24 -13.99 -1.10
CA ARG A 147 11.38 -13.24 -1.69
C ARG A 147 11.02 -11.82 -2.12
N ALA A 148 9.88 -11.65 -2.78
CA ALA A 148 9.53 -10.38 -3.43
C ALA A 148 9.53 -9.21 -2.43
N ILE A 149 8.93 -9.37 -1.25
CA ILE A 149 8.91 -8.30 -0.25
C ILE A 149 10.31 -8.01 0.34
N VAL A 150 11.18 -9.03 0.43
CA VAL A 150 12.55 -8.87 0.92
C VAL A 150 13.40 -8.13 -0.09
N ASP A 151 13.38 -8.54 -1.36
CA ASP A 151 14.12 -7.91 -2.45
C ASP A 151 13.74 -6.43 -2.60
N ILE A 152 12.46 -6.12 -2.50
CA ILE A 152 11.95 -4.75 -2.53
C ILE A 152 12.43 -3.95 -1.32
N GLY A 153 12.39 -4.53 -0.12
CA GLY A 153 12.93 -3.92 1.09
C GLY A 153 14.43 -3.63 0.97
N CYS A 154 15.19 -4.50 0.30
CA CYS A 154 16.60 -4.32 -0.01
C CYS A 154 16.86 -3.20 -1.04
N GLN A 155 15.96 -3.00 -2.00
CA GLN A 155 16.09 -1.96 -3.03
C GLN A 155 15.63 -0.57 -2.55
N ALA A 156 14.79 -0.52 -1.51
CA ALA A 156 14.25 0.73 -0.99
C ALA A 156 15.35 1.61 -0.37
N LYS A 157 15.34 2.90 -0.71
CA LYS A 157 16.30 3.89 -0.19
C LYS A 157 15.90 4.38 1.20
N THR A 158 16.01 3.51 2.20
CA THR A 158 15.64 3.84 3.57
C THR A 158 16.78 4.50 4.36
N THR A 159 16.43 5.23 5.42
CA THR A 159 17.44 5.78 6.34
C THR A 159 18.01 4.67 7.22
N VAL A 160 17.11 3.84 7.76
CA VAL A 160 17.38 2.64 8.54
C VAL A 160 16.72 1.46 7.81
N GLY A 161 17.51 0.45 7.47
CA GLY A 161 17.04 -0.71 6.75
C GLY A 161 16.21 -1.66 7.63
N PRO A 162 15.58 -2.65 7.00
CA PRO A 162 14.67 -3.57 7.65
C PRO A 162 15.35 -4.39 8.74
N LEU A 163 16.58 -4.90 8.49
CA LEU A 163 17.31 -5.65 9.51
C LEU A 163 17.60 -4.78 10.73
N THR A 164 18.13 -3.57 10.53
CA THR A 164 18.41 -2.66 11.66
C THR A 164 17.13 -2.31 12.42
N ASN A 165 16.04 -1.97 11.74
CA ASN A 165 14.77 -1.67 12.39
C ASN A 165 14.25 -2.85 13.22
N SER A 166 14.35 -4.09 12.70
CA SER A 166 13.93 -5.28 13.45
C SER A 166 14.73 -5.49 14.74
N ILE A 167 16.02 -5.12 14.75
CA ILE A 167 16.89 -5.15 15.93
C ILE A 167 16.48 -4.07 16.92
N LEU A 168 16.39 -2.81 16.46
CA LEU A 168 16.10 -1.65 17.32
C LEU A 168 14.72 -1.72 17.98
N LEU A 169 13.77 -2.40 17.34
CA LEU A 169 12.41 -2.62 17.83
C LEU A 169 12.25 -3.95 18.59
N GLU A 170 13.34 -4.68 18.82
CA GLU A 170 13.37 -5.96 19.55
C GLU A 170 12.43 -7.03 18.96
N ARG A 171 12.26 -7.04 17.63
CA ARG A 171 11.36 -7.95 16.90
C ARG A 171 12.05 -9.27 16.57
N LEU A 172 12.31 -10.09 17.57
CA LEU A 172 13.09 -11.34 17.42
C LEU A 172 12.65 -12.23 16.23
N PRO A 173 11.35 -12.52 16.00
CA PRO A 173 10.95 -13.34 14.84
C PRO A 173 11.37 -12.74 13.49
N PHE A 174 11.31 -11.41 13.37
CA PHE A 174 11.72 -10.69 12.17
C PHE A 174 13.25 -10.69 12.01
N VAL A 175 14.00 -10.51 13.09
CA VAL A 175 15.48 -10.61 13.07
C VAL A 175 15.91 -11.99 12.60
N LEU A 176 15.33 -13.06 13.17
CA LEU A 176 15.60 -14.44 12.78
C LEU A 176 15.32 -14.68 11.29
N TYR A 177 14.15 -14.25 10.82
CA TYR A 177 13.75 -14.42 9.42
C TYR A 177 14.68 -13.67 8.46
N LEU A 178 14.96 -12.40 8.72
CA LEU A 178 15.80 -11.55 7.86
C LEU A 178 17.25 -12.03 7.84
N MET A 179 17.82 -12.41 9.00
CA MET A 179 19.17 -13.01 9.03
C MET A 179 19.22 -14.38 8.37
N GLY A 180 18.15 -15.18 8.43
CA GLY A 180 18.03 -16.42 7.66
C GLY A 180 18.05 -16.19 6.15
N CYS A 181 17.54 -15.05 5.68
CA CYS A 181 17.60 -14.66 4.26
C CYS A 181 19.04 -14.35 3.80
N CYS A 182 19.97 -14.05 4.70
CA CYS A 182 21.38 -13.78 4.37
C CYS A 182 22.18 -15.00 3.88
N LYS A 183 21.55 -16.18 3.77
CA LYS A 183 22.13 -17.29 2.99
C LYS A 183 22.17 -16.97 1.48
N ASP A 184 21.32 -16.06 1.01
CA ASP A 184 21.47 -15.43 -0.30
C ASP A 184 22.54 -14.33 -0.20
N LEU A 185 23.56 -14.40 -1.07
CA LEU A 185 24.69 -13.47 -1.08
C LEU A 185 24.29 -12.02 -1.40
N GLN A 186 23.29 -11.82 -2.26
CA GLN A 186 22.81 -10.49 -2.62
C GLN A 186 22.11 -9.85 -1.43
N ILE A 187 21.20 -10.58 -0.78
CA ILE A 187 20.50 -10.11 0.42
C ILE A 187 21.50 -9.84 1.55
N SER A 188 22.46 -10.76 1.76
CA SER A 188 23.51 -10.62 2.77
C SER A 188 24.34 -9.34 2.57
N SER A 189 24.76 -9.05 1.34
CA SER A 189 25.51 -7.83 1.03
C SER A 189 24.72 -6.56 1.41
N VAL A 190 23.43 -6.50 1.08
CA VAL A 190 22.57 -5.35 1.40
C VAL A 190 22.41 -5.19 2.91
N PHE A 191 22.13 -6.28 3.63
CA PHE A 191 21.92 -6.24 5.07
C PHE A 191 23.22 -5.97 5.85
N GLN A 192 24.37 -6.45 5.38
CA GLN A 192 25.67 -6.06 5.92
C GLN A 192 25.93 -4.56 5.75
N GLY A 193 25.61 -4.00 4.58
CA GLY A 193 25.72 -2.56 4.32
C GLY A 193 24.83 -1.72 5.25
N ASP A 194 23.57 -2.13 5.42
CA ASP A 194 22.65 -1.47 6.37
C ASP A 194 23.15 -1.54 7.82
N PHE A 195 23.57 -2.73 8.25
CA PHE A 195 24.10 -2.98 9.60
C PHE A 195 25.34 -2.12 9.87
N GLN A 196 26.29 -2.06 8.93
CA GLN A 196 27.50 -1.25 9.05
C GLN A 196 27.17 0.24 9.15
N LYS A 197 26.29 0.74 8.27
CA LYS A 197 25.84 2.14 8.27
C LYS A 197 25.20 2.54 9.59
N ASN A 198 24.50 1.61 10.25
CA ASN A 198 23.77 1.86 11.50
C ASN A 198 24.43 1.27 12.76
N THR A 199 25.68 0.83 12.70
CA THR A 199 26.36 0.14 13.82
C THR A 199 26.37 0.96 15.12
N LYS A 200 26.53 2.28 15.04
CA LYS A 200 26.48 3.16 16.23
C LYS A 200 25.12 3.12 16.94
N LYS A 201 24.02 3.05 16.19
CA LYS A 201 22.66 2.96 16.76
C LYS A 201 22.46 1.60 17.42
N ILE A 202 22.91 0.52 16.77
CA ILE A 202 22.84 -0.83 17.31
C ILE A 202 23.65 -0.96 18.60
N GLN A 203 24.87 -0.40 18.64
CA GLN A 203 25.70 -0.38 19.85
C GLN A 203 25.10 0.45 20.99
N ALA A 204 24.39 1.54 20.67
CA ALA A 204 23.65 2.31 21.67
C ALA A 204 22.50 1.47 22.24
N TRP A 205 21.67 0.89 21.35
CA TRP A 205 20.57 -0.01 21.73
C TRP A 205 21.03 -1.19 22.58
N GLN A 206 22.19 -1.81 22.28
CA GLN A 206 22.73 -2.92 23.08
C GLN A 206 22.99 -2.55 24.55
N LYS A 207 23.23 -1.26 24.85
CA LYS A 207 23.50 -0.76 26.20
C LYS A 207 22.25 -0.30 26.93
N GLU A 208 21.14 -0.10 26.22
CA GLU A 208 19.87 0.32 26.82
C GLU A 208 19.27 -0.80 27.67
N GLU A 209 18.61 -0.45 28.77
CA GLU A 209 17.82 -1.41 29.54
C GLU A 209 16.50 -1.71 28.79
N THR A 210 16.06 -2.96 28.80
CA THR A 210 14.78 -3.39 28.20
C THR A 210 13.95 -4.16 29.21
N LYS A 211 12.63 -4.17 29.01
CA LYS A 211 11.69 -5.03 29.75
C LYS A 211 11.84 -6.50 29.33
N ASP A 212 12.10 -6.79 28.05
CA ASP A 212 12.27 -8.16 27.54
C ASP A 212 13.75 -8.54 27.40
N PHE A 213 14.38 -8.78 28.55
CA PHE A 213 15.80 -9.13 28.61
C PHE A 213 16.12 -10.39 27.79
N LYS A 214 15.22 -11.38 27.76
CA LYS A 214 15.45 -12.66 27.08
C LYS A 214 15.53 -12.47 25.57
N SER A 215 14.54 -11.81 24.96
CA SER A 215 14.55 -11.54 23.51
C SER A 215 15.76 -10.70 23.11
N LYS A 216 16.13 -9.70 23.93
CA LYS A 216 17.31 -8.89 23.68
C LYS A 216 18.61 -9.69 23.69
N GLN A 217 18.81 -10.57 24.67
CA GLN A 217 19.99 -11.45 24.70
C GLN A 217 20.06 -12.36 23.47
N GLN A 218 18.91 -12.90 23.02
CA GLN A 218 18.85 -13.68 21.79
C GLN A 218 19.21 -12.86 20.55
N ILE A 219 18.73 -11.62 20.45
CA ILE A 219 19.10 -10.71 19.36
C ILE A 219 20.59 -10.35 19.40
N ILE A 220 21.17 -10.12 20.59
CA ILE A 220 22.62 -9.87 20.74
C ILE A 220 23.43 -11.06 20.25
N GLN A 221 23.03 -12.28 20.63
CA GLN A 221 23.67 -13.50 20.13
C GLN A 221 23.57 -13.60 18.60
N LEU A 222 22.40 -13.34 18.03
CA LEU A 222 22.19 -13.33 16.58
C LEU A 222 23.04 -12.27 15.87
N ILE A 223 23.25 -11.10 16.47
CA ILE A 223 24.14 -10.06 15.93
C ILE A 223 25.59 -10.57 15.90
N ASN A 224 26.06 -11.21 16.97
CA ASN A 224 27.41 -11.77 17.02
C ASN A 224 27.59 -12.87 15.97
N ASP A 225 26.60 -13.75 15.83
CA ASP A 225 26.60 -14.80 14.81
C ASP A 225 26.58 -14.22 13.40
N PHE A 226 25.75 -13.20 13.14
CA PHE A 226 25.69 -12.48 11.86
C PHE A 226 27.04 -11.86 11.48
N GLN A 227 27.76 -11.25 12.44
CA GLN A 227 29.12 -10.72 12.22
C GLN A 227 30.14 -11.81 11.90
N GLN A 228 29.95 -13.02 12.43
CA GLN A 228 30.75 -14.20 12.12
C GLN A 228 30.25 -14.95 10.88
N GLN A 229 29.30 -14.39 10.14
CA GLN A 229 28.65 -15.02 8.97
C GLN A 229 27.98 -16.36 9.29
N LYS A 230 27.57 -16.55 10.54
CA LYS A 230 26.76 -17.68 10.99
C LYS A 230 25.30 -17.27 10.93
N TYR A 231 24.60 -17.73 9.90
CA TYR A 231 23.19 -17.37 9.69
C TYR A 231 22.26 -18.42 10.30
N PRO A 232 21.09 -18.00 10.82
CA PRO A 232 19.99 -18.91 11.17
C PRO A 232 19.56 -19.79 9.98
N ARG A 233 18.63 -20.71 10.24
CA ARG A 233 17.98 -21.49 9.18
C ARG A 233 17.35 -20.51 8.17
N ALA A 234 17.57 -20.78 6.89
CA ALA A 234 16.95 -20.00 5.82
C ALA A 234 15.44 -20.27 5.76
N PRO A 235 14.63 -19.30 5.33
CA PRO A 235 13.21 -19.52 5.17
C PRO A 235 12.91 -20.55 4.08
N ALA A 236 11.77 -21.22 4.21
CA ALA A 236 11.23 -22.22 3.29
C ALA A 236 11.36 -21.87 1.79
N TRP A 237 11.06 -20.64 1.39
CA TRP A 237 11.17 -20.23 -0.01
C TRP A 237 12.63 -20.23 -0.48
N LEU A 238 13.55 -19.75 0.35
CA LEU A 238 14.98 -19.68 0.01
C LEU A 238 15.60 -21.08 -0.04
N LEU A 239 15.23 -21.97 0.88
CA LEU A 239 15.68 -23.38 0.83
C LEU A 239 15.26 -24.07 -0.48
N ARG A 240 14.05 -23.79 -0.99
CA ARG A 240 13.59 -24.31 -2.28
C ARG A 240 14.40 -23.75 -3.45
N GLU A 241 14.67 -22.44 -3.45
CA GLU A 241 15.50 -21.80 -4.49
C GLU A 241 16.94 -22.31 -4.48
N MET A 242 17.47 -22.65 -3.31
CA MET A 242 18.80 -23.25 -3.14
C MET A 242 18.85 -24.75 -3.51
N GLY A 243 17.74 -25.36 -3.93
CA GLY A 243 17.67 -26.80 -4.21
C GLY A 243 17.79 -27.68 -2.96
N GLN A 244 17.60 -27.12 -1.77
CA GLN A 244 17.69 -27.81 -0.47
C GLN A 244 16.29 -28.13 0.08
N ALA A 245 15.36 -28.49 -0.81
CA ALA A 245 13.98 -28.78 -0.44
C ALA A 245 13.86 -29.96 0.54
N ASP A 246 14.78 -30.92 0.51
CA ASP A 246 14.78 -32.10 1.39
C ASP A 246 15.06 -31.76 2.87
N LEU A 247 15.55 -30.56 3.15
CA LEU A 247 15.69 -30.04 4.51
C LEU A 247 14.39 -29.40 5.02
N PHE A 248 13.24 -29.57 4.35
CA PHE A 248 11.96 -29.10 4.85
C PHE A 248 11.49 -29.91 6.05
N ASP A 249 11.08 -29.20 7.10
CA ASP A 249 10.19 -29.78 8.09
C ASP A 249 8.76 -29.53 7.57
N PHE A 250 7.96 -30.60 7.38
CA PHE A 250 6.65 -30.55 6.71
C PHE A 250 5.61 -29.65 7.42
N ASN A 251 5.95 -29.08 8.59
CA ASN A 251 5.09 -28.23 9.40
C ASN A 251 5.10 -26.74 9.00
N GLU A 252 5.97 -26.29 8.08
CA GLU A 252 5.92 -24.91 7.59
C GLU A 252 4.79 -24.71 6.56
N ARG A 253 3.89 -23.77 6.87
CA ARG A 253 2.66 -23.48 6.10
C ARG A 253 2.95 -23.29 4.61
N LYS A 254 2.19 -24.00 3.76
CA LYS A 254 2.26 -23.87 2.29
C LYS A 254 2.05 -22.41 1.83
N PRO A 255 2.82 -21.91 0.85
CA PRO A 255 2.65 -20.56 0.31
C PRO A 255 1.26 -20.34 -0.29
N VAL A 256 0.85 -19.08 -0.33
CA VAL A 256 -0.47 -18.63 -0.80
C VAL A 256 -0.84 -19.15 -2.20
N LYS A 257 0.11 -19.20 -3.15
CA LYS A 257 -0.11 -19.75 -4.50
C LYS A 257 -0.59 -21.21 -4.50
N GLN A 258 -0.22 -22.02 -3.49
CA GLN A 258 -0.72 -23.39 -3.35
C GLN A 258 -2.10 -23.46 -2.67
N ARG A 259 -2.43 -22.52 -1.79
CA ARG A 259 -3.77 -22.45 -1.17
C ARG A 259 -4.82 -21.99 -2.17
N ALA A 260 -4.52 -21.01 -3.02
CA ALA A 260 -5.42 -20.56 -4.08
C ALA A 260 -5.71 -21.67 -5.11
N LYS A 261 -4.70 -22.49 -5.44
CA LYS A 261 -4.90 -23.68 -6.28
C LYS A 261 -5.76 -24.75 -5.59
N GLN A 262 -5.50 -25.05 -4.32
CA GLN A 262 -6.30 -26.03 -3.56
C GLN A 262 -7.74 -25.56 -3.30
N HIS A 263 -7.97 -24.27 -3.06
CA HIS A 263 -9.32 -23.71 -2.95
C HIS A 263 -10.01 -23.60 -4.32
N GLY A 264 -9.28 -23.28 -5.39
CA GLY A 264 -9.81 -23.32 -6.76
C GLY A 264 -10.22 -24.73 -7.20
N GLU A 265 -9.45 -25.76 -6.82
CA GLU A 265 -9.80 -27.17 -7.04
C GLU A 265 -10.99 -27.61 -6.17
N GLN A 266 -11.09 -27.17 -4.91
CA GLN A 266 -12.27 -27.45 -4.08
C GLN A 266 -13.56 -26.76 -4.59
N ILE A 267 -13.45 -25.59 -5.24
CA ILE A 267 -14.59 -24.92 -5.88
C ILE A 267 -15.00 -25.64 -7.18
N GLN A 268 -14.07 -26.28 -7.90
CA GLN A 268 -14.41 -27.12 -9.06
C GLN A 268 -15.16 -28.41 -8.68
N VAL A 269 -14.97 -28.93 -7.46
CA VAL A 269 -15.68 -30.14 -6.99
C VAL A 269 -17.13 -29.86 -6.56
N LEU A 270 -17.52 -28.59 -6.36
CA LEU A 270 -18.88 -28.19 -5.98
C LEU A 270 -19.81 -27.82 -7.17
N ASN A 271 -19.34 -27.94 -8.41
CA ASN A 271 -20.14 -27.68 -9.62
C ASN A 271 -20.46 -28.94 -10.44
N VAL A 272 -20.94 -30.00 -9.78
CA VAL A 272 -21.59 -31.12 -10.47
C VAL A 272 -22.99 -31.32 -9.91
N LYS A 273 -23.95 -30.58 -10.47
CA LYS A 273 -25.35 -30.98 -10.76
C LYS A 273 -26.18 -29.74 -11.10
N LEU A 274 -26.05 -29.25 -12.33
CA LEU A 274 -27.15 -28.57 -12.99
C LEU A 274 -27.37 -29.28 -14.32
N GLN A 275 -28.53 -29.92 -14.41
CA GLN A 275 -28.91 -30.76 -15.52
C GLN A 275 -29.01 -29.95 -16.81
N VAL A 276 -28.42 -30.54 -17.83
CA VAL A 276 -28.52 -30.21 -19.25
C VAL A 276 -29.98 -30.26 -19.68
N THR A 277 -30.49 -29.16 -20.24
CA THR A 277 -31.50 -29.22 -21.30
C THR A 277 -30.94 -28.53 -22.53
N ASN A 278 -30.66 -29.35 -23.54
CA ASN A 278 -30.15 -28.97 -24.85
C ASN A 278 -31.17 -28.15 -25.66
N ALA A 279 -30.73 -27.07 -26.28
CA ALA A 279 -31.14 -26.67 -27.62
C ALA A 279 -30.04 -25.78 -28.25
N PRO A 280 -29.48 -26.13 -29.42
CA PRO A 280 -28.52 -25.29 -30.11
C PRO A 280 -29.26 -24.18 -30.88
N ARG A 281 -28.87 -22.92 -30.66
CA ARG A 281 -29.14 -21.83 -31.62
C ARG A 281 -27.80 -21.39 -32.19
N GLU A 282 -27.64 -21.58 -33.50
CA GLU A 282 -26.60 -20.94 -34.29
C GLU A 282 -26.75 -19.41 -34.15
N ILE A 283 -25.67 -18.74 -33.77
CA ILE A 283 -25.58 -17.29 -33.78
C ILE A 283 -24.79 -16.91 -35.02
N ASP A 284 -25.48 -16.24 -35.94
CA ASP A 284 -24.95 -15.66 -37.16
C ASP A 284 -24.07 -14.44 -36.81
N ILE A 285 -22.82 -14.47 -37.27
CA ILE A 285 -21.75 -13.53 -36.89
C ILE A 285 -21.89 -12.17 -37.63
N GLU A 286 -22.80 -12.06 -38.62
CA GLU A 286 -22.96 -10.83 -39.39
C GLU A 286 -23.85 -9.75 -38.73
N GLU A 287 -24.62 -10.08 -37.69
CA GLU A 287 -25.54 -9.11 -37.04
C GLU A 287 -24.86 -8.26 -35.92
N VAL A 288 -23.72 -8.71 -35.40
CA VAL A 288 -22.99 -8.01 -34.31
C VAL A 288 -22.15 -6.84 -34.86
N ILE A 289 -21.85 -6.80 -36.15
CA ILE A 289 -21.01 -5.76 -36.77
C ILE A 289 -21.82 -4.52 -37.21
N ARG A 290 -23.17 -4.57 -37.20
CA ARG A 290 -24.02 -3.43 -37.61
C ARG A 290 -24.42 -2.44 -36.52
N VAL A 291 -24.12 -2.70 -35.24
CA VAL A 291 -24.56 -1.80 -34.14
C VAL A 291 -23.48 -0.80 -33.69
N SER A 292 -22.26 -0.86 -34.22
CA SER A 292 -21.15 0.04 -33.81
C SER A 292 -20.84 1.19 -34.77
N LYS A 293 -21.68 1.45 -35.77
CA LYS A 293 -21.51 2.59 -36.70
C LYS A 293 -22.83 3.27 -37.03
N SER A 294 -23.48 3.88 -36.04
CA SER A 294 -24.52 4.90 -36.24
C SER A 294 -24.77 5.67 -34.95
N GLN A 295 -23.86 6.59 -34.61
CA GLN A 295 -24.16 7.77 -33.78
C GLN A 295 -22.91 8.66 -33.72
N ARG A 296 -22.66 9.38 -34.81
CA ARG A 296 -21.89 10.62 -34.84
C ARG A 296 -22.25 11.32 -36.14
N ILE A 297 -22.54 12.62 -36.04
CA ILE A 297 -22.79 13.60 -37.11
C ILE A 297 -24.27 13.73 -37.52
N ASN A 298 -24.96 14.72 -36.93
CA ASN A 298 -25.59 15.85 -37.65
C ASN A 298 -26.53 16.64 -36.73
N THR A 299 -26.14 17.87 -36.37
CA THR A 299 -27.07 18.99 -36.17
C THR A 299 -26.30 20.28 -36.34
N GLU A 300 -26.25 20.78 -37.57
CA GLU A 300 -26.20 22.21 -37.85
C GLU A 300 -27.08 22.51 -39.07
N GLU A 301 -27.78 23.64 -38.92
CA GLU A 301 -28.38 24.51 -39.94
C GLU A 301 -29.84 24.34 -40.45
N LYS A 302 -30.58 25.46 -40.21
CA LYS A 302 -31.57 26.19 -41.05
C LYS A 302 -33.06 25.79 -40.91
N ILE A 303 -34.08 26.67 -40.82
CA ILE A 303 -34.25 28.13 -41.08
C ILE A 303 -35.58 28.65 -40.44
N SER A 304 -35.69 29.99 -40.30
CA SER A 304 -36.91 30.84 -40.29
C SER A 304 -37.36 31.35 -38.90
N SER A 305 -37.15 32.62 -38.52
CA SER A 305 -37.68 33.92 -38.99
C SER A 305 -38.97 34.35 -38.27
N ASN A 306 -38.90 35.39 -37.43
CA ASN A 306 -39.62 36.67 -37.64
C ASN A 306 -39.63 37.61 -36.40
N ASN A 307 -39.61 38.91 -36.73
CA ASN A 307 -40.08 40.10 -36.00
C ASN A 307 -39.10 40.94 -35.15
N SER A 308 -38.44 41.86 -35.86
CA SER A 308 -38.50 43.33 -35.73
C SER A 308 -38.93 43.99 -34.40
N ARG A 309 -38.07 44.89 -33.87
CA ARG A 309 -38.28 46.36 -33.77
C ARG A 309 -37.10 47.06 -33.06
N ASP A 310 -36.31 47.82 -33.83
CA ASP A 310 -36.10 49.27 -33.68
C ASP A 310 -36.03 49.90 -32.28
N LEU A 311 -34.86 50.37 -31.82
CA LEU A 311 -34.35 51.76 -31.98
C LEU A 311 -33.21 52.15 -31.02
N ASN A 312 -32.35 53.05 -31.54
CA ASN A 312 -31.48 54.05 -30.89
C ASN A 312 -30.00 53.73 -30.57
N VAL A 313 -29.17 53.98 -31.60
CA VAL A 313 -28.19 55.09 -31.70
C VAL A 313 -27.76 55.76 -30.39
N VAL A 314 -26.46 55.64 -30.05
CA VAL A 314 -25.55 56.76 -29.73
C VAL A 314 -24.12 56.35 -30.11
N ASP A 315 -23.50 57.15 -30.99
CA ASP A 315 -22.09 57.13 -31.37
C ASP A 315 -21.17 57.59 -30.22
N LEU A 316 -19.93 57.10 -30.18
CA LEU A 316 -18.75 57.86 -29.70
C LEU A 316 -17.45 57.13 -30.08
N ASP A 317 -16.83 57.66 -31.14
CA ASP A 317 -15.41 57.92 -31.43
C ASP A 317 -14.26 57.04 -30.90
N ASP A 318 -13.38 56.73 -31.87
CA ASP A 318 -11.91 56.68 -31.86
C ASP A 318 -11.16 55.94 -30.74
N VAL A 319 -10.33 54.97 -31.15
CA VAL A 319 -8.85 55.08 -31.18
C VAL A 319 -8.28 53.76 -31.74
N THR A 320 -7.61 53.85 -32.87
CA THR A 320 -6.68 52.85 -33.40
C THR A 320 -5.36 52.87 -32.61
N GLU A 321 -4.86 51.70 -32.18
CA GLU A 321 -3.42 51.37 -32.20
C GLU A 321 -3.17 49.85 -31.99
N PRO A 322 -2.08 49.28 -32.54
CA PRO A 322 -1.92 47.84 -32.73
C PRO A 322 -1.22 47.10 -31.58
N LEU A 323 -1.68 45.86 -31.34
CA LEU A 323 -1.09 44.90 -30.41
C LEU A 323 0.30 44.43 -30.85
N GLN A 324 1.32 44.64 -29.99
CA GLN A 324 2.58 43.88 -30.02
C GLN A 324 2.55 42.73 -28.99
N PRO A 325 3.16 41.58 -29.27
CA PRO A 325 3.14 40.43 -28.38
C PRO A 325 4.16 40.56 -27.23
N ALA A 326 3.69 40.35 -26.00
CA ALA A 326 4.51 40.35 -24.80
C ALA A 326 5.48 39.15 -24.76
N LYS A 327 6.79 39.44 -24.69
CA LYS A 327 7.84 38.48 -24.32
C LYS A 327 7.72 38.15 -22.82
N GLN A 328 7.41 36.89 -22.50
CA GLN A 328 7.53 36.36 -21.14
C GLN A 328 9.00 36.07 -20.83
N THR A 329 9.53 36.68 -19.77
CA THR A 329 10.78 36.27 -19.12
C THR A 329 10.46 35.43 -17.87
N PRO A 330 11.26 34.40 -17.54
CA PRO A 330 10.97 33.50 -16.44
C PRO A 330 11.26 34.17 -15.08
N LYS A 331 10.25 34.16 -14.20
CA LYS A 331 10.40 34.56 -12.79
C LYS A 331 11.24 33.53 -12.03
N LYS A 332 12.37 33.98 -11.47
CA LYS A 332 13.17 33.28 -10.46
C LYS A 332 12.29 32.94 -9.25
N ILE A 333 12.15 31.66 -8.94
CA ILE A 333 11.59 31.19 -7.66
C ILE A 333 12.69 31.29 -6.60
N ILE A 334 12.50 32.16 -5.62
CA ILE A 334 13.32 32.25 -4.40
C ILE A 334 12.75 31.22 -3.42
N ILE A 335 13.49 30.14 -3.17
CA ILE A 335 13.17 29.15 -2.15
C ILE A 335 13.74 29.64 -0.82
N ASN A 336 12.87 30.08 0.09
CA ASN A 336 13.24 30.35 1.46
C ASN A 336 13.43 29.02 2.21
N LYS A 337 14.63 28.78 2.74
CA LYS A 337 14.94 27.68 3.64
C LYS A 337 14.18 27.85 4.95
N THR A 338 13.15 27.04 5.17
CA THR A 338 12.57 26.84 6.50
C THR A 338 13.43 25.87 7.30
N LYS A 339 13.75 26.27 8.54
CA LYS A 339 14.53 25.48 9.51
C LYS A 339 13.80 24.18 9.83
N SER A 340 14.49 23.04 9.73
CA SER A 340 13.99 21.74 10.19
C SER A 340 13.87 21.75 11.71
N VAL A 341 12.66 21.52 12.21
CA VAL A 341 12.42 21.22 13.63
C VAL A 341 12.73 19.75 13.85
N ASN A 342 13.50 19.47 14.91
CA ASN A 342 13.98 18.15 15.30
C ASN A 342 12.80 17.32 15.84
N SER A 343 12.37 16.29 15.10
CA SER A 343 11.20 15.45 15.42
C SER A 343 11.47 14.38 16.50
N SER A 344 12.65 14.36 17.08
CA SER A 344 13.14 13.29 17.98
C SER A 344 12.66 13.41 19.45
N GLN A 345 11.58 14.14 19.73
CA GLN A 345 11.06 14.30 21.11
C GLN A 345 9.57 13.95 21.31
N ILE A 346 8.85 13.44 20.31
CA ILE A 346 7.43 13.08 20.45
C ILE A 346 7.22 11.61 20.07
N LEU A 347 7.69 10.71 20.92
CA LEU A 347 7.25 9.31 20.98
C LEU A 347 7.46 8.81 22.42
N LYS A 348 6.77 9.44 23.38
CA LYS A 348 6.43 8.75 24.64
C LYS A 348 5.19 7.92 24.36
N GLN A 349 5.40 6.62 24.21
CA GLN A 349 4.34 5.63 24.05
C GLN A 349 3.38 5.68 25.25
N VAL A 350 2.09 5.83 24.97
CA VAL A 350 1.03 5.42 25.90
C VAL A 350 0.85 3.93 25.68
N GLU A 351 1.53 3.11 26.50
CA GLU A 351 1.23 1.68 26.59
C GLU A 351 -0.11 1.51 27.34
N PRO A 352 -1.06 0.70 26.84
CA PRO A 352 -2.22 0.31 27.64
C PRO A 352 -1.74 -0.58 28.80
N LYS A 353 -2.08 -0.17 30.03
CA LYS A 353 -1.97 -1.04 31.21
C LYS A 353 -3.00 -2.17 31.06
N PHE A 354 -2.53 -3.41 31.06
CA PHE A 354 -3.36 -4.56 31.34
C PHE A 354 -3.38 -4.73 32.86
N ASP A 355 -4.56 -4.59 33.46
CA ASP A 355 -4.75 -4.93 34.87
C ASP A 355 -4.86 -6.46 34.99
N ASP A 356 -3.85 -7.05 35.61
CA ASP A 356 -3.82 -8.46 36.03
C ASP A 356 -4.66 -8.64 37.30
N GLU A 357 -5.98 -8.78 37.20
CA GLU A 357 -6.78 -9.42 38.26
C GLU A 357 -8.04 -10.07 37.66
N ASP A 358 -7.99 -11.39 37.46
CA ASP A 358 -9.15 -12.27 37.70
C ASP A 358 -8.61 -13.70 37.92
N LYS A 359 -8.38 -14.02 39.19
CA LYS A 359 -8.20 -15.40 39.65
C LYS A 359 -9.55 -16.09 39.52
N ILE A 360 -9.65 -17.01 38.57
CA ILE A 360 -10.70 -18.03 38.56
C ILE A 360 -10.17 -19.20 39.38
N ASP A 361 -10.73 -19.38 40.59
CA ASP A 361 -10.60 -20.62 41.36
C ASP A 361 -11.28 -21.77 40.59
N LEU A 362 -10.50 -22.83 40.31
CA LEU A 362 -10.99 -24.15 39.93
C LEU A 362 -10.34 -25.20 40.83
#